data_AF-A0A6I3FF07-F1
#
_entry.id   AF-A0A6I3FF07-F1
#
_cell.length_a   1.000
_cell.length_b   1.000
_cell.length_c   1.000
_cell.angle_alpha   90.00
_cell.angle_beta   90.00
_cell.angle_gamma   90.00
#
_symmetry.space_group_name_H-M   'P 1'
#
loop_
_entity.id
_entity.type
_entity.pdbx_description
1 polymer ?
#
loop_
_entity_poly.entity_id
_entity_poly.type
_entity_poly.pdbx_seq_one_letter_code
_entity_poly.pdbx_strand_id
1 'polypeptide(L)'
;ASIAGHRTTYKAPFNRIDELDPGDEITITSLQGTFTYRVDTWPNLNGDGVSGHVIVASSDIGILDQTFGNRLTLMACHPKFSAAQRIVVTATMVSNPAPTTSQGDLGDLVTTDASVDALAGGDSGAWPGALLFSALAGAIWFGTWFAARSWKRWPAYLIGTPLVLVALFFAFQNIAKLLPASY
;
A
#
# COMPACT_ATOMS: atom_id res chain seq x y z
N ALA A 1 9.54 -0.59 15.11
CA ALA A 1 8.68 -0.93 13.95
C ALA A 1 7.74 0.22 13.62
N SER A 2 7.32 0.37 12.36
CA SER A 2 6.28 1.33 11.95
C SER A 2 5.19 0.64 11.12
N ILE A 3 3.92 0.93 11.40
CA ILE A 3 2.76 0.33 10.74
C ILE A 3 1.80 1.45 10.31
N ALA A 4 1.44 1.48 9.03
CA ALA A 4 0.44 2.39 8.50
C ALA A 4 -0.89 1.65 8.24
N GLY A 5 -2.01 2.32 8.46
CA GLY A 5 -3.33 1.74 8.29
C GLY A 5 -4.40 2.75 7.87
N HIS A 6 -5.43 2.27 7.18
CA HIS A 6 -6.57 3.11 6.80
C HIS A 6 -7.39 3.52 8.01
N ARG A 7 -7.78 4.81 8.05
CA ARG A 7 -8.70 5.35 9.07
C ARG A 7 -10.17 5.25 8.69
N THR A 8 -10.52 5.23 7.40
CA THR A 8 -11.94 5.29 6.97
C THR A 8 -12.26 4.33 5.84
N THR A 9 -11.32 4.06 4.95
CA THR A 9 -11.49 3.15 3.82
C THR A 9 -11.34 1.68 4.24
N TYR A 10 -12.10 0.77 3.60
CA TYR A 10 -12.07 -0.70 3.67
C TYR A 10 -11.51 -1.32 4.97
N LYS A 11 -12.41 -1.88 5.79
CA LYS A 11 -12.14 -2.40 7.16
C LYS A 11 -11.65 -1.34 8.16
N ALA A 12 -10.86 -0.37 7.71
CA ALA A 12 -10.38 0.78 8.47
C ALA A 12 -9.79 0.40 9.84
N PRO A 13 -8.70 -0.40 9.88
CA PRO A 13 -8.15 -0.93 11.12
C PRO A 13 -7.75 0.17 12.12
N PHE A 14 -7.44 1.38 11.66
CA PHE A 14 -7.08 2.52 12.50
C PHE A 14 -8.19 3.57 12.61
N ASN A 15 -9.47 3.19 12.42
CA ASN A 15 -10.60 4.11 12.51
C ASN A 15 -10.72 4.85 13.84
N ARG A 16 -10.35 4.16 14.92
CA ARG A 16 -10.45 4.60 16.32
C ARG A 16 -9.08 4.80 16.96
N ILE A 17 -8.04 5.03 16.16
CA ILE A 17 -6.68 5.24 16.67
C ILE A 17 -6.58 6.50 17.56
N ASP A 18 -7.51 7.45 17.40
CA ASP A 18 -7.67 8.64 18.25
C ASP A 18 -8.19 8.36 19.66
N GLU A 19 -8.64 7.13 19.95
CA GLU A 19 -9.14 6.72 21.27
C GLU A 19 -8.08 6.01 22.12
N LEU A 20 -6.86 5.85 21.61
CA LEU A 20 -5.76 5.31 22.39
C LEU A 20 -5.26 6.36 23.39
N ASP A 21 -5.21 5.96 24.65
CA ASP A 21 -4.76 6.79 25.76
C ASP A 21 -3.33 6.43 26.19
N PRO A 22 -2.60 7.37 26.82
CA PRO A 22 -1.30 7.08 27.39
C PRO A 22 -1.36 5.92 28.37
N GLY A 23 -0.50 4.91 28.19
CA GLY A 23 -0.46 3.72 29.03
C GLY A 23 -1.22 2.52 28.48
N ASP A 24 -2.04 2.67 27.44
CA ASP A 24 -2.70 1.55 26.75
C ASP A 24 -1.67 0.57 26.19
N GLU A 25 -2.05 -0.71 26.14
CA GLU A 25 -1.17 -1.77 25.64
C GLU A 25 -1.52 -2.19 24.22
N ILE A 26 -0.48 -2.33 23.39
CA ILE A 26 -0.58 -2.81 22.02
C ILE A 26 0.26 -4.08 21.90
N THR A 27 -0.40 -5.19 21.58
CA THR A 27 0.26 -6.48 21.37
C THR A 27 0.47 -6.74 19.88
N ILE A 28 1.71 -7.03 19.49
CA ILE A 28 2.09 -7.40 18.12
C ILE A 28 2.56 -8.85 18.12
N THR A 29 1.91 -9.68 17.32
CA THR A 29 2.33 -11.06 17.08
C THR A 29 2.98 -11.17 15.71
N SER A 30 4.20 -11.69 15.68
CA SER A 30 4.95 -12.00 14.46
C SER A 30 5.54 -13.42 14.54
N LEU A 31 6.27 -13.82 13.50
CA LEU A 31 6.97 -15.11 13.49
C LEU A 31 8.06 -15.21 14.57
N GLN A 32 8.58 -14.07 15.03
CA GLN A 32 9.60 -13.98 16.07
C GLN A 32 9.00 -14.09 17.48
N GLY A 33 7.68 -13.94 17.63
CA GLY A 33 7.01 -14.01 18.93
C GLY A 33 5.94 -12.95 19.12
N THR A 34 5.55 -12.74 20.37
CA THR A 34 4.56 -11.74 20.77
C THR A 34 5.22 -10.65 21.60
N PHE A 35 5.01 -9.40 21.21
CA PHE A 35 5.62 -8.22 21.82
C PHE A 35 4.53 -7.28 22.34
N THR A 36 4.70 -6.78 23.55
CA THR A 36 3.77 -5.81 24.14
C THR A 36 4.43 -4.44 24.18
N TYR A 37 3.73 -3.44 23.66
CA TYR A 37 4.10 -2.04 23.66
C TYR A 37 3.11 -1.25 24.51
N ARG A 38 3.57 -0.18 25.13
CA ARG A 38 2.75 0.73 25.92
C ARG A 38 2.71 2.11 25.25
N VAL A 39 1.51 2.64 25.02
CA VAL A 39 1.31 3.93 24.36
C VAL A 39 1.97 5.06 25.15
N ASP A 40 2.78 5.86 24.44
CA ASP A 40 3.52 6.98 25.00
C ASP A 40 2.61 8.21 25.20
N THR A 41 3.08 9.14 26.01
CA THR A 41 2.38 10.39 26.30
C THR A 41 2.78 11.49 25.33
N TRP A 42 1.79 12.16 24.73
CA TRP A 42 1.95 13.36 23.91
C TRP A 42 1.22 14.55 24.53
N PRO A 43 1.71 15.80 24.35
CA PRO A 43 0.95 16.99 24.73
C PRO A 43 -0.31 17.12 23.88
N ASN A 44 -1.45 17.46 24.49
CA ASN A 44 -2.66 17.73 23.74
C ASN A 44 -2.55 19.10 23.02
N LEU A 45 -3.04 19.19 21.78
CA LEU A 45 -2.95 20.40 20.96
C LEU A 45 -3.72 21.58 21.54
N ASN A 46 -4.76 21.29 22.34
CA ASN A 46 -5.57 22.32 23.00
C ASN A 46 -4.95 22.82 24.31
N GLY A 47 -3.82 22.25 24.75
CA GLY A 47 -3.10 22.65 25.97
C GLY A 47 -3.76 22.23 27.28
N ASP A 48 -4.78 21.36 27.23
CA ASP A 48 -5.60 20.93 28.36
C ASP A 48 -5.17 19.61 29.00
N GLY A 49 -4.07 19.01 28.55
CA GLY A 49 -3.54 17.79 29.15
C GLY A 49 -2.64 17.00 28.21
N VAL A 50 -2.77 15.68 28.29
CA VAL A 50 -1.99 14.71 27.51
C VAL A 50 -2.90 13.83 26.67
N SER A 51 -2.36 13.27 25.59
CA SER A 51 -3.01 12.37 24.64
C SER A 51 -2.08 11.21 24.30
N GLY A 52 -2.63 10.07 23.88
CA GLY A 52 -1.84 8.95 23.36
C GLY A 52 -1.34 9.17 21.92
N HIS A 53 -1.75 10.28 21.29
CA HIS A 53 -1.46 10.57 19.89
C HIS A 53 -1.08 12.03 19.63
N VAL A 54 -0.44 12.26 18.49
CA VAL A 54 -0.11 13.59 17.95
C VAL A 54 -0.60 13.72 16.51
N ILE A 55 -0.99 14.93 16.11
CA ILE A 55 -1.34 15.25 14.72
C ILE A 55 -0.16 15.97 14.07
N VAL A 56 0.31 15.44 12.95
CA VAL A 56 1.44 15.98 12.20
C VAL A 56 1.04 16.30 10.75
N ALA A 57 1.84 17.13 10.08
CA ALA A 57 1.68 17.40 8.66
C ALA A 57 1.88 16.11 7.85
N SER A 58 1.21 15.99 6.70
CA SER A 58 1.35 14.82 5.83
C SER A 58 2.77 14.60 5.27
N SER A 59 3.58 15.65 5.25
CA SER A 59 4.98 15.65 4.80
C SER A 59 6.00 15.41 5.92
N ASP A 60 5.55 15.26 7.17
CA ASP A 60 6.45 15.11 8.31
C ASP A 60 6.97 13.67 8.42
N ILE A 61 8.10 13.41 7.77
CA ILE A 61 8.79 12.11 7.77
C ILE A 61 9.63 11.89 9.03
N GLY A 62 9.89 12.92 9.83
CA GLY A 62 10.72 12.82 11.04
C GLY A 62 10.10 11.88 12.09
N ILE A 63 8.77 11.73 12.07
CA ILE A 63 8.02 10.84 12.95
C ILE A 63 8.27 9.34 12.68
N LEU A 64 8.84 9.01 11.52
CA LEU A 64 9.20 7.64 11.14
C LEU A 64 10.62 7.26 11.57
N ASP A 65 11.41 8.23 12.03
CA ASP A 65 12.77 7.99 12.49
C ASP A 65 12.73 7.19 13.80
N GLN A 66 13.23 5.97 13.73
CA GLN A 66 13.28 5.00 14.83
C GLN A 66 14.71 4.89 15.40
N THR A 67 15.53 5.93 15.24
CA THR A 67 16.98 5.88 15.51
C THR A 67 17.35 5.34 16.89
N PHE A 68 16.45 5.41 17.89
CA PHE A 68 16.72 4.91 19.23
C PHE A 68 15.51 4.17 19.84
N GLY A 69 15.63 2.84 19.97
CA GLY A 69 14.81 2.02 20.88
C GLY A 69 13.77 1.09 20.23
N ASN A 70 13.27 0.15 21.04
CA ASN A 70 12.20 -0.79 20.69
C ASN A 70 10.83 -0.07 20.68
N ARG A 71 10.64 0.85 19.74
CA ARG A 71 9.42 1.66 19.60
C ARG A 71 8.51 1.13 18.50
N LEU A 72 7.21 1.27 18.69
CA LEU A 72 6.18 1.05 17.70
C LEU A 72 5.57 2.39 17.31
N THR A 73 5.49 2.68 16.02
CA THR A 73 4.78 3.84 15.47
C THR A 73 3.59 3.38 14.66
N LEU A 74 2.39 3.84 15.00
CA LEU A 74 1.16 3.61 14.24
C LEU A 74 0.72 4.92 13.57
N MET A 75 0.39 4.88 12.27
CA MET A 75 0.01 6.08 11.51
C MET A 75 -1.25 5.88 10.66
N ALA A 76 -2.14 6.88 10.67
CA ALA A 76 -3.30 6.96 9.80
C ALA A 76 -3.56 8.39 9.28
N CYS A 77 -4.47 8.56 8.32
CA CYS A 77 -4.89 9.89 7.84
C CYS A 77 -5.66 10.68 8.92
N HIS A 78 -5.58 12.00 8.89
CA HIS A 78 -6.35 12.90 9.75
C HIS A 78 -6.73 14.20 9.00
N PRO A 79 -7.91 14.80 9.27
CA PRO A 79 -9.06 14.24 10.00
C PRO A 79 -9.74 13.08 9.24
N LYS A 80 -10.79 12.48 9.80
CA LYS A 80 -11.54 11.42 9.10
C LYS A 80 -12.01 11.95 7.72
N PHE A 81 -11.88 11.10 6.69
CA PHE A 81 -12.19 11.42 5.28
C PHE A 81 -11.28 12.47 4.62
N SER A 82 -10.16 12.83 5.25
CA SER A 82 -9.14 13.72 4.68
C SER A 82 -7.75 13.11 4.80
N ALA A 83 -6.87 13.47 3.86
CA ALA A 83 -5.45 13.11 3.88
C ALA A 83 -4.54 14.33 4.16
N ALA A 84 -5.11 15.44 4.64
CA ALA A 84 -4.40 16.68 4.90
C ALA A 84 -3.30 16.55 5.98
N GLN A 85 -3.54 15.69 6.98
CA GLN A 85 -2.66 15.46 8.10
C GLN A 85 -2.56 13.97 8.40
N ARG A 86 -1.70 13.64 9.37
CA ARG A 86 -1.57 12.28 9.91
C ARG A 86 -1.82 12.31 11.40
N ILE A 87 -2.50 11.28 11.89
CA ILE A 87 -2.55 10.96 13.32
C ILE A 87 -1.50 9.89 13.57
N VAL A 88 -0.68 10.10 14.59
CA VAL A 88 0.43 9.21 14.94
C VAL A 88 0.35 8.85 16.41
N VAL A 89 0.47 7.55 16.69
CA VAL A 89 0.64 6.99 18.02
C VAL A 89 2.01 6.36 18.10
N THR A 90 2.74 6.66 19.16
CA THR A 90 4.02 6.00 19.47
C THR A 90 3.86 5.19 20.74
N ALA A 91 4.49 4.02 20.78
CA ALA A 91 4.44 3.13 21.93
C ALA A 91 5.80 2.49 22.19
N THR A 92 6.18 2.36 23.45
CA THR A 92 7.46 1.79 23.88
C THR A 92 7.28 0.33 24.30
N MET A 93 8.16 -0.57 23.83
CA MET A 93 8.09 -1.99 24.19
C MET A 93 8.31 -2.18 25.70
N VAL A 94 7.44 -2.97 26.32
CA VAL A 94 7.51 -3.34 27.75
C VAL A 94 7.79 -4.84 27.95
N SER A 95 7.65 -5.67 26.92
CA SER A 95 8.03 -7.08 26.94
C SER A 95 9.54 -7.29 26.75
N ASN A 96 10.05 -8.47 27.08
CA ASN A 96 11.43 -8.85 26.74
C ASN A 96 11.63 -8.78 25.22
N PRO A 97 12.68 -8.09 24.74
CA PRO A 97 13.03 -8.09 23.32
C PRO A 97 13.32 -9.52 22.87
N ALA A 98 12.91 -9.85 21.64
CA ALA A 98 13.38 -11.08 21.02
C ALA A 98 14.91 -10.98 20.85
N PRO A 99 15.64 -12.12 20.96
CA PRO A 99 17.04 -12.13 20.61
C PRO A 99 17.20 -11.58 19.19
N THR A 100 18.12 -10.63 19.03
CA THR A 100 18.45 -10.07 17.71
C THR A 100 18.89 -11.22 16.82
N THR A 101 18.02 -11.63 15.89
CA THR A 101 18.45 -12.54 14.82
C THR A 101 19.50 -11.77 14.03
N SER A 102 20.75 -12.22 14.09
CA SER A 102 21.81 -11.63 13.29
C SER A 102 21.34 -11.67 11.83
N GLN A 103 21.51 -10.58 11.11
CA GLN A 103 21.12 -10.46 9.70
C GLN A 103 21.75 -11.58 8.83
N GLY A 104 22.80 -12.25 9.33
CA GLY A 104 23.41 -13.44 8.72
C GLY A 104 22.58 -14.73 8.80
N ASP A 105 21.75 -14.95 9.83
CA ASP A 105 20.94 -16.18 9.96
C ASP A 105 19.65 -16.12 9.12
N LEU A 106 19.20 -14.92 8.75
CA LEU A 106 18.04 -14.72 7.86
C LEU A 106 18.42 -14.85 6.38
N GLY A 107 19.71 -14.72 6.03
CA GLY A 107 20.19 -14.93 4.66
C GLY A 107 20.17 -16.40 4.22
N ASP A 108 20.16 -17.34 5.16
CA ASP A 108 20.11 -18.78 4.88
C ASP A 108 18.65 -19.31 4.84
N LEU A 109 17.72 -18.60 5.47
CA LEU A 109 16.28 -18.96 5.51
C LEU A 109 15.43 -18.21 4.47
N VAL A 110 15.91 -17.07 3.96
CA VAL A 110 15.28 -16.35 2.86
C VAL A 110 16.11 -16.60 1.62
N THR A 111 15.58 -17.39 0.68
CA THR A 111 16.09 -17.49 -0.70
C THR A 111 15.89 -16.11 -1.36
N THR A 112 16.85 -15.20 -1.12
CA THR A 112 16.76 -13.79 -1.50
C THR A 112 16.78 -13.58 -3.00
N ASP A 113 17.33 -14.49 -3.80
CA ASP A 113 17.38 -14.29 -5.25
C ASP A 113 16.00 -14.39 -5.92
N ALA A 114 15.12 -15.29 -5.45
CA ALA A 114 13.82 -15.49 -6.09
C ALA A 114 12.74 -14.48 -5.62
N SER A 115 12.87 -13.93 -4.42
CA SER A 115 11.84 -13.10 -3.79
C SER A 115 12.01 -11.61 -4.06
N VAL A 116 13.25 -11.09 -4.11
CA VAL A 116 13.50 -9.67 -4.41
C VAL A 116 13.35 -9.37 -5.90
N ASP A 117 13.78 -10.29 -6.78
CA ASP A 117 13.56 -10.17 -8.23
C ASP A 117 12.08 -10.34 -8.58
N ALA A 118 11.33 -11.17 -7.86
CA ALA A 118 9.88 -11.28 -8.05
C ALA A 118 9.12 -10.02 -7.60
N LEU A 119 9.58 -9.32 -6.54
CA LEU A 119 8.95 -8.06 -6.08
C LEU A 119 9.36 -6.85 -6.94
N ALA A 120 10.59 -6.80 -7.44
CA ALA A 120 11.14 -5.64 -8.16
C ALA A 120 11.11 -5.79 -9.69
N GLY A 121 11.11 -7.01 -10.21
CA GLY A 121 11.26 -7.30 -11.64
C GLY A 121 9.93 -7.71 -12.27
N GLY A 122 9.24 -6.76 -12.91
CA GLY A 122 8.26 -7.11 -13.94
C GLY A 122 8.98 -7.86 -15.08
N ASP A 123 8.28 -8.79 -15.73
CA ASP A 123 8.79 -9.57 -16.86
C ASP A 123 9.17 -8.63 -18.01
N SER A 124 10.45 -8.24 -18.06
CA SER A 124 11.00 -7.31 -19.05
C SER A 124 10.94 -7.83 -20.49
N GLY A 125 10.46 -9.06 -20.72
CA GLY A 125 10.14 -9.63 -22.03
C GLY A 125 8.71 -9.39 -22.51
N ALA A 126 7.81 -8.85 -21.68
CA ALA A 126 6.39 -8.68 -22.01
C ALA A 126 6.07 -7.40 -22.83
N TRP A 127 7.03 -6.49 -22.99
CA TRP A 127 6.85 -5.21 -23.70
C TRP A 127 6.43 -5.33 -25.18
N PRO A 128 6.90 -6.32 -25.99
CA PRO A 128 6.47 -6.43 -27.38
C PRO A 128 4.99 -6.80 -27.47
N GLY A 129 4.52 -7.66 -26.56
CA GLY A 129 3.10 -8.02 -26.45
C GLY A 129 2.26 -6.82 -26.03
N ALA A 130 2.70 -6.06 -25.02
CA ALA A 130 1.99 -4.85 -24.58
C ALA A 130 1.82 -3.82 -25.71
N LEU A 131 2.86 -3.56 -26.50
CA LEU A 131 2.78 -2.65 -27.65
C LEU A 131 1.87 -3.19 -28.76
N LEU A 132 2.02 -4.47 -29.12
CA LEU A 132 1.25 -5.10 -30.20
C LEU A 132 -0.25 -5.09 -29.89
N PHE A 133 -0.66 -5.53 -28.71
CA PHE A 133 -2.08 -5.58 -28.34
C PHE A 133 -2.67 -4.19 -28.13
N SER A 134 -1.89 -3.21 -27.65
CA SER A 134 -2.33 -1.82 -27.55
C SER A 134 -2.53 -1.17 -28.93
N ALA A 135 -1.61 -1.43 -29.87
CA ALA A 135 -1.73 -0.95 -31.24
C ALA A 135 -2.91 -1.62 -31.97
N LEU A 136 -3.11 -2.92 -31.79
CA LEU A 136 -4.28 -3.64 -32.34
C LEU A 136 -5.59 -3.10 -31.76
N ALA A 137 -5.66 -2.88 -30.44
CA ALA A 137 -6.84 -2.29 -29.81
C ALA A 137 -7.15 -0.89 -30.40
N GLY A 138 -6.13 -0.05 -30.58
CA GLY A 138 -6.27 1.25 -31.23
C GLY A 138 -6.72 1.16 -32.69
N ALA A 139 -6.17 0.22 -33.47
CA ALA A 139 -6.53 0.00 -34.87
C ALA A 139 -7.96 -0.54 -35.03
N ILE A 140 -8.38 -1.48 -34.19
CA ILE A 140 -9.75 -2.01 -34.18
C ILE A 140 -10.73 -0.91 -33.75
N TRP A 141 -10.39 -0.12 -32.73
CA TRP A 141 -11.20 1.03 -32.32
C TRP A 141 -11.35 2.08 -33.44
N PHE A 142 -10.25 2.40 -34.14
CA PHE A 142 -10.30 3.32 -35.27
C PHE A 142 -11.09 2.76 -36.46
N GLY A 143 -10.93 1.47 -36.76
CA GLY A 143 -11.68 0.79 -37.81
C GLY A 143 -13.17 0.71 -37.52
N THR A 144 -13.55 0.44 -36.27
CA THR A 144 -14.96 0.41 -35.83
C THR A 144 -15.59 1.80 -35.82
N TRP A 145 -14.84 2.83 -35.42
CA TRP A 145 -15.26 4.24 -35.55
C TRP A 145 -15.46 4.65 -37.02
N PHE A 146 -14.54 4.24 -37.91
CA PHE A 146 -14.62 4.55 -39.33
C PHE A 146 -15.78 3.80 -40.02
N ALA A 147 -15.98 2.52 -39.70
CA ALA A 147 -17.12 1.73 -40.18
C ALA A 147 -18.47 2.25 -39.65
N ALA A 148 -18.51 2.73 -38.41
CA ALA A 148 -19.70 3.40 -37.85
C ALA A 148 -19.98 4.76 -38.53
N ARG A 149 -18.98 5.37 -39.18
CA ARG A 149 -19.12 6.62 -39.93
C ARG A 149 -19.56 6.39 -41.39
N SER A 150 -19.21 5.26 -41.98
CA SER A 150 -19.57 4.90 -43.36
C SER A 150 -20.81 4.00 -43.49
N TRP A 151 -21.33 3.46 -42.38
CA TRP A 151 -22.52 2.59 -42.38
C TRP A 151 -23.53 2.90 -41.24
N LYS A 152 -24.51 2.01 -41.02
CA LYS A 152 -25.46 2.14 -39.89
C LYS A 152 -24.70 1.96 -38.57
N ARG A 153 -24.79 2.96 -37.69
CA ARG A 153 -24.02 3.06 -36.44
C ARG A 153 -24.18 1.86 -35.50
N TRP A 154 -25.40 1.33 -35.37
CA TRP A 154 -25.73 0.31 -34.36
C TRP A 154 -25.06 -1.07 -34.58
N PRO A 155 -25.11 -1.69 -35.77
CA PRO A 155 -24.41 -2.96 -36.00
C PRO A 155 -22.87 -2.85 -35.94
N ALA A 156 -22.30 -1.70 -36.32
CA ALA A 156 -20.86 -1.46 -36.26
C ALA A 156 -20.32 -1.50 -34.81
N TYR A 157 -21.04 -0.89 -33.86
CA TYR A 157 -20.66 -0.95 -32.46
C TYR A 157 -20.93 -2.32 -31.82
N LEU A 158 -22.02 -3.01 -32.19
CA LEU A 158 -22.31 -4.35 -31.66
C LEU A 158 -21.22 -5.39 -31.95
N ILE A 159 -20.59 -5.32 -33.13
CA ILE A 159 -19.53 -6.26 -33.53
C ILE A 159 -18.15 -5.73 -33.11
N GLY A 160 -17.96 -4.42 -33.21
CA GLY A 160 -16.67 -3.78 -32.92
C GLY A 160 -16.28 -3.78 -31.45
N THR A 161 -17.21 -3.43 -30.57
CA THR A 161 -16.97 -3.31 -29.13
C THR A 161 -16.44 -4.60 -28.48
N PRO A 162 -17.03 -5.80 -28.68
CA PRO A 162 -16.48 -7.03 -28.08
C PRO A 162 -15.06 -7.35 -28.57
N LEU A 163 -14.73 -7.03 -29.83
CA LEU A 163 -13.42 -7.27 -30.41
C LEU A 163 -12.35 -6.33 -29.82
N VAL A 164 -12.70 -5.08 -29.55
CA VAL A 164 -11.86 -4.12 -28.82
C VAL A 164 -11.64 -4.56 -27.36
N LEU A 165 -12.68 -5.05 -26.68
CA LEU A 165 -12.58 -5.51 -25.29
C LEU A 165 -11.63 -6.71 -25.14
N VAL A 166 -11.66 -7.66 -26.08
CA VAL A 166 -10.71 -8.79 -26.09
C VAL A 166 -9.27 -8.30 -26.31
N ALA A 167 -9.04 -7.39 -27.26
CA ALA A 167 -7.71 -6.82 -27.48
C ALA A 167 -7.19 -6.04 -26.26
N LEU A 168 -8.06 -5.24 -25.62
CA LEU A 168 -7.75 -4.53 -24.38
C LEU A 168 -7.42 -5.48 -23.22
N PHE A 169 -8.17 -6.59 -23.09
CA PHE A 169 -7.89 -7.59 -22.07
C PHE A 169 -6.46 -8.14 -22.21
N PHE A 170 -6.06 -8.54 -23.42
CA PHE A 170 -4.69 -9.01 -23.66
C PHE A 170 -3.64 -7.91 -23.47
N ALA A 171 -3.94 -6.66 -23.83
CA ALA A 171 -3.05 -5.52 -23.55
C ALA A 171 -2.82 -5.36 -22.04
N PHE A 172 -3.90 -5.37 -21.24
CA PHE A 172 -3.81 -5.29 -19.79
C PHE A 172 -3.03 -6.45 -19.17
N GLN A 173 -3.23 -7.67 -19.65
CA GLN A 173 -2.47 -8.84 -19.18
C GLN A 173 -0.95 -8.70 -19.44
N ASN A 174 -0.56 -8.10 -20.56
CA ASN A 174 0.87 -7.86 -20.86
C ASN A 174 1.44 -6.69 -20.07
N ILE A 175 0.65 -5.64 -19.83
CA ILE A 175 1.05 -4.48 -19.01
C ILE A 175 1.18 -4.89 -17.54
N ALA A 176 0.26 -5.71 -17.02
CA ALA A 176 0.31 -6.19 -15.65
C ALA A 176 1.58 -6.99 -15.35
N LYS A 177 2.10 -7.75 -16.33
CA LYS A 177 3.38 -8.46 -16.22
C LYS A 177 4.59 -7.54 -16.13
N LEU A 178 4.50 -6.32 -16.65
CA LEU A 178 5.57 -5.32 -16.59
C LEU A 178 5.60 -4.56 -15.26
N LEU A 179 4.52 -4.63 -14.48
CA LEU A 179 4.45 -3.98 -13.19
C LEU A 179 5.10 -4.87 -12.11
N PRO A 180 5.88 -4.28 -11.20
CA PRO A 180 6.40 -5.03 -10.06
C PRO A 180 5.25 -5.56 -9.22
N ALA A 181 5.41 -6.80 -8.75
CA ALA A 181 4.49 -7.50 -7.88
C ALA A 181 4.34 -6.77 -6.54
N SER A 182 3.47 -5.77 -6.51
CA SER A 182 3.09 -5.04 -5.31
C SER A 182 1.75 -5.59 -4.83
N TYR A 183 1.80 -6.65 -4.02
CA TYR A 183 0.67 -7.14 -3.23
C TYR A 183 0.89 -6.78 -1.77
#